data_AF-A0A937P416-F1
#
_entry.id   AF-A0A937P416-F1
#
_cell.length_a   1.000
_cell.length_b   1.000
_cell.length_c   1.000
_cell.angle_alpha   90.00
_cell.angle_beta   90.00
_cell.angle_gamma   90.00
#
_symmetry.space_group_name_H-M   'P 1'
#
loop_
_entity.id
_entity.type
_entity.pdbx_description
1 polymer ?
#
loop_
_entity_poly.entity_id
_entity_poly.type
_entity_poly.pdbx_seq_one_letter_code
_entity_poly.pdbx_strand_id
1 'polypeptide(L)'
;MQIKTPLSNFFVIISLLFSSFQLFSQKEYIVNPYIDFNVSKSDGYYIIDYTFKDQFENLQHFTLSYPVELTDQMLDRFGIPVRMFDKYLDTEENRLQRQKILKQGLFKLTDNTIEVDKSAVIDYYSEKFCEPIAGLIVDALAEYGKDTRRSRIEMAMRFVQDIPYGAPQFSDKERHLGGVSPPPKVLIDMYGDCDSKALLFAGIMIYLIDSEDIIFLNQTKHVLTAIKGEPEKGHTYVRHKGIKYLIAETAGPGKRMLGEKGKYYSSIFKIEPLNISLVDIIPYGDNSNAHFTKQYFSEKVDLNSILIKNVSKRSLRFQLSTDNKNWKNFNLNPNYYGEYTFDRNSLIFLRMRGKNMKYQVYKVETGKSYRFNWNSKWHRWETE
;
A
#
# COMPACT_ATOMS: atom_id res chain seq x y z
N MET A 1 56.37 -30.74 23.99
CA MET A 1 55.65 -30.94 22.71
C MET A 1 54.22 -31.35 23.05
N GLN A 2 53.38 -30.36 23.39
CA GLN A 2 51.95 -30.53 23.66
C GLN A 2 51.21 -30.03 22.42
N ILE A 3 50.46 -30.92 21.78
CA ILE A 3 49.60 -30.57 20.65
C ILE A 3 48.41 -29.80 21.23
N LYS A 4 48.39 -28.49 21.00
CA LYS A 4 47.21 -27.64 21.21
C LYS A 4 46.32 -27.73 19.97
N THR A 5 45.16 -28.35 20.10
CA THR A 5 43.94 -27.85 19.45
C THR A 5 43.21 -26.96 20.47
N PRO A 6 42.57 -25.88 20.00
CA PRO A 6 41.13 -26.00 19.89
C PRO A 6 40.54 -25.39 18.61
N LEU A 7 39.58 -26.14 18.05
CA LEU A 7 38.50 -25.62 17.22
C LEU A 7 37.80 -24.49 17.96
N SER A 8 37.86 -23.27 17.43
CA SER A 8 37.00 -22.18 17.85
C SER A 8 35.61 -22.38 17.26
N ASN A 9 34.78 -23.17 17.97
CA ASN A 9 33.33 -23.12 17.80
C ASN A 9 32.84 -21.76 18.31
N PHE A 10 32.74 -20.78 17.41
CA PHE A 10 32.05 -19.53 17.69
C PHE A 10 30.55 -19.83 17.73
N PHE A 11 30.01 -20.05 18.94
CA PHE A 11 28.57 -20.10 19.14
C PHE A 11 28.01 -18.69 18.97
N VAL A 12 27.32 -18.43 17.85
CA VAL A 12 26.51 -17.22 17.70
C VAL A 12 25.25 -17.40 18.55
N ILE A 13 25.20 -16.72 19.70
CA ILE A 13 23.97 -16.56 20.48
C ILE A 13 23.14 -15.48 19.76
N ILE A 14 22.13 -15.91 19.02
CA ILE A 14 21.14 -15.02 18.40
C ILE A 14 20.23 -14.52 19.53
N SER A 15 20.32 -13.23 19.84
CA SER A 15 19.46 -12.59 20.85
C SER A 15 18.15 -12.17 20.19
N LEU A 16 17.04 -12.69 20.71
CA LEU A 16 15.69 -12.31 20.30
C LEU A 16 15.34 -10.97 20.93
N LEU A 17 15.26 -9.91 20.13
CA LEU A 17 14.43 -8.77 20.51
C LEU A 17 12.98 -9.17 20.29
N PHE A 18 12.37 -9.68 21.36
CA PHE A 18 10.94 -9.87 21.46
C PHE A 18 10.23 -8.52 21.36
N SER A 19 9.73 -8.16 20.18
CA SER A 19 8.57 -7.27 20.08
C SER A 19 7.33 -8.11 20.37
N SER A 20 6.71 -7.83 21.53
CA SER A 20 5.41 -8.34 21.99
C SER A 20 5.34 -9.74 22.65
N PHE A 21 5.69 -9.80 23.94
CA PHE A 21 5.08 -10.78 24.85
C PHE A 21 3.87 -10.18 25.60
N GLN A 22 2.69 -10.71 25.24
CA GLN A 22 1.52 -11.02 26.07
C GLN A 22 0.72 -9.98 26.87
N LEU A 23 1.05 -8.69 26.91
CA LEU A 23 0.20 -7.74 27.65
C LEU A 23 -1.01 -7.16 26.88
N PHE A 24 -1.14 -7.38 25.57
CA PHE A 24 -2.22 -6.79 24.77
C PHE A 24 -2.72 -7.68 23.63
N SER A 25 -3.15 -8.91 23.94
CA SER A 25 -4.18 -9.54 23.11
C SER A 25 -5.52 -8.86 23.43
N GLN A 26 -5.76 -7.65 22.90
CA GLN A 26 -7.10 -7.07 22.96
C GLN A 26 -8.04 -8.00 22.17
N LYS A 27 -8.92 -8.70 22.87
CA LYS A 27 -9.96 -9.57 22.27
C LYS A 27 -11.04 -8.75 21.54
N GLU A 28 -11.10 -7.44 21.77
CA GLU A 28 -11.99 -6.51 21.10
C GLU A 28 -11.17 -5.33 20.58
N TYR A 29 -11.21 -5.11 19.28
CA TYR A 29 -10.51 -3.99 18.66
C TYR A 29 -11.26 -2.69 18.97
N ILE A 30 -10.57 -1.69 19.51
CA ILE A 30 -11.16 -0.36 19.72
C ILE A 30 -11.22 0.34 18.36
N VAL A 31 -12.44 0.62 17.91
CA VAL A 31 -12.71 1.28 16.63
C VAL A 31 -13.44 2.60 16.90
N ASN A 32 -13.11 3.64 16.13
CA ASN A 32 -13.85 4.90 16.19
C ASN A 32 -15.29 4.72 15.63
N PRO A 33 -16.34 5.35 16.19
CA PRO A 33 -17.74 5.05 15.85
C PRO A 33 -18.15 5.32 14.39
N TYR A 34 -17.41 6.17 13.69
CA TYR A 34 -17.67 6.55 12.29
C TYR A 34 -16.93 5.67 11.28
N ILE A 35 -16.16 4.69 11.77
CA ILE A 35 -15.46 3.75 10.92
C ILE A 35 -16.41 2.65 10.54
N ASP A 36 -16.45 2.40 9.24
CA ASP A 36 -17.09 1.25 8.66
C ASP A 36 -16.09 0.60 7.70
N PHE A 37 -15.98 -0.71 7.76
CA PHE A 37 -15.19 -1.45 6.81
C PHE A 37 -15.84 -2.79 6.48
N ASN A 38 -15.75 -3.16 5.22
CA ASN A 38 -16.17 -4.45 4.73
C ASN A 38 -15.10 -5.00 3.81
N VAL A 39 -14.61 -6.20 4.14
CA VAL A 39 -13.70 -6.95 3.29
C VAL A 39 -14.44 -8.18 2.78
N SER A 40 -14.59 -8.27 1.46
CA SER A 40 -15.26 -9.39 0.82
C SER A 40 -14.39 -9.98 -0.29
N LYS A 41 -14.68 -11.23 -0.65
CA LYS A 41 -14.11 -11.88 -1.83
C LYS A 41 -15.21 -12.00 -2.88
N SER A 42 -15.04 -11.36 -4.05
CA SER A 42 -15.96 -11.48 -5.18
C SER A 42 -15.17 -11.53 -6.48
N ASP A 43 -15.58 -12.41 -7.39
CA ASP A 43 -15.03 -12.50 -8.76
C ASP A 43 -13.50 -12.63 -8.84
N GLY A 44 -12.88 -13.27 -7.84
CA GLY A 44 -11.42 -13.42 -7.78
C GLY A 44 -10.68 -12.20 -7.23
N TYR A 45 -11.38 -11.24 -6.60
CA TYR A 45 -10.81 -10.06 -5.97
C TYR A 45 -11.15 -9.98 -4.49
N TYR A 46 -10.20 -9.52 -3.68
CA TYR A 46 -10.49 -8.86 -2.42
C TYR A 46 -11.08 -7.49 -2.72
N ILE A 47 -12.27 -7.21 -2.21
CA ILE A 47 -12.91 -5.90 -2.25
C ILE A 47 -12.92 -5.35 -0.84
N ILE A 48 -12.32 -4.18 -0.65
CA ILE A 48 -12.18 -3.51 0.64
C ILE A 48 -12.88 -2.17 0.51
N ASP A 49 -14.04 -2.06 1.15
CA ASP A 49 -14.75 -0.80 1.33
C ASP A 49 -14.37 -0.25 2.70
N TYR A 50 -13.82 0.96 2.75
CA TYR A 50 -13.33 1.56 3.97
C TYR A 50 -13.77 3.02 4.11
N THR A 51 -14.48 3.29 5.21
CA THR A 51 -14.96 4.61 5.58
C THR A 51 -14.17 5.13 6.78
N PHE A 52 -13.63 6.34 6.65
CA PHE A 52 -12.90 7.02 7.72
C PHE A 52 -13.10 8.53 7.65
N LYS A 53 -12.58 9.27 8.63
CA LYS A 53 -12.62 10.74 8.61
C LYS A 53 -11.24 11.31 8.35
N ASP A 54 -11.14 12.28 7.46
CA ASP A 54 -9.89 13.02 7.23
C ASP A 54 -9.58 14.02 8.36
N GLN A 55 -8.47 14.74 8.24
CA GLN A 55 -8.02 15.75 9.20
C GLN A 55 -8.89 17.01 9.25
N PHE A 56 -9.82 17.17 8.30
CA PHE A 56 -10.82 18.22 8.24
C PHE A 56 -12.20 17.73 8.69
N GLU A 57 -12.28 16.52 9.25
CA GLU A 57 -13.51 15.86 9.68
C GLU A 57 -14.49 15.48 8.55
N ASN A 58 -14.06 15.55 7.28
CA ASN A 58 -14.88 15.04 6.17
C ASN A 58 -14.86 13.52 6.18
N LEU A 59 -16.01 12.92 5.89
CA LEU A 59 -16.14 11.49 5.71
C LEU A 59 -15.57 11.09 4.35
N GLN A 60 -14.62 10.16 4.35
CA GLN A 60 -13.95 9.61 3.19
C GLN A 60 -14.38 8.16 3.02
N HIS A 61 -14.59 7.74 1.78
CA HIS A 61 -14.96 6.37 1.45
C HIS A 61 -14.08 5.86 0.32
N PHE A 62 -13.21 4.90 0.64
CA PHE A 62 -12.26 4.32 -0.30
C PHE A 62 -12.67 2.87 -0.59
N THR A 63 -12.80 2.55 -1.88
CA THR A 63 -12.95 1.16 -2.35
C THR A 63 -11.67 0.72 -3.02
N LEU A 64 -11.05 -0.32 -2.48
CA LEU A 64 -9.85 -0.95 -3.02
C LEU A 64 -10.20 -2.34 -3.56
N SER A 65 -9.52 -2.73 -4.62
CA SER A 65 -9.70 -4.05 -5.24
C SER A 65 -8.36 -4.66 -5.56
N TYR A 66 -8.13 -5.88 -5.06
CA TYR A 66 -6.87 -6.61 -5.23
C TYR A 66 -7.13 -8.04 -5.71
N PRO A 67 -6.47 -8.53 -6.78
CA PRO A 67 -6.66 -9.91 -7.24
C PRO A 67 -6.26 -10.90 -6.14
N VAL A 68 -7.13 -11.86 -5.81
CA VAL A 68 -6.91 -12.82 -4.72
C VAL A 68 -5.66 -13.66 -4.97
N GLU A 69 -5.52 -14.23 -6.17
CA GLU A 69 -4.38 -15.10 -6.50
C GLU A 69 -3.04 -14.37 -6.38
N LEU A 70 -2.93 -13.18 -6.97
CA LEU A 70 -1.73 -12.35 -6.85
C LEU A 70 -1.47 -11.95 -5.40
N THR A 71 -2.51 -11.55 -4.67
CA THR A 71 -2.37 -11.08 -3.29
C THR A 71 -1.91 -12.19 -2.36
N ASP A 72 -2.51 -13.37 -2.46
CA ASP A 72 -2.16 -14.54 -1.66
C ASP A 72 -0.72 -15.01 -2.01
N GLN A 73 -0.36 -15.04 -3.30
CA GLN A 73 1.01 -15.34 -3.74
C GLN A 73 2.03 -14.32 -3.18
N MET A 74 1.71 -13.03 -3.18
CA MET A 74 2.60 -12.01 -2.63
C MET A 74 2.69 -12.09 -1.10
N LEU A 75 1.61 -12.43 -0.42
CA LEU A 75 1.60 -12.69 1.03
C LEU A 75 2.49 -13.88 1.38
N ASP A 76 2.49 -14.93 0.55
CA ASP A 76 3.29 -16.13 0.80
C ASP A 76 4.81 -15.93 0.73
N ARG A 77 5.26 -14.83 0.12
CA ARG A 77 6.67 -14.47 0.12
C ARG A 77 7.16 -14.01 1.49
N PHE A 78 6.30 -13.41 2.31
CA PHE A 78 6.73 -12.83 3.58
C PHE A 78 6.98 -13.90 4.63
N GLY A 79 8.11 -13.79 5.33
CA GLY A 79 8.50 -14.73 6.36
C GLY A 79 9.72 -15.54 6.03
N ILE A 80 10.33 -16.10 7.06
CA ILE A 80 11.45 -17.02 6.93
C ILE A 80 11.12 -18.36 7.60
N PRO A 81 11.66 -19.48 7.13
CA PRO A 81 11.48 -20.77 7.79
C PRO A 81 11.94 -20.73 9.26
N VAL A 82 11.17 -21.33 10.17
CA VAL A 82 11.51 -21.39 11.61
C VAL A 82 12.86 -22.09 11.85
N ARG A 83 13.27 -23.02 10.97
CA ARG A 83 14.62 -23.64 11.00
C ARG A 83 15.78 -22.64 10.90
N MET A 84 15.51 -21.39 10.51
CA MET A 84 16.51 -20.32 10.57
C MET A 84 17.00 -20.07 12.00
N PHE A 85 16.25 -20.45 13.02
CA PHE A 85 16.65 -20.29 14.43
C PHE A 85 17.35 -21.53 15.02
N ASP A 86 17.50 -22.60 14.24
CA ASP A 86 18.22 -23.79 14.67
C ASP A 86 19.73 -23.54 14.72
N LYS A 87 20.43 -24.33 15.55
CA LYS A 87 21.89 -24.36 15.54
C LYS A 87 22.38 -24.81 14.16
N TYR A 88 23.39 -24.13 13.63
CA TYR A 88 24.00 -24.46 12.35
C TYR A 88 25.52 -24.36 12.44
N LEU A 89 26.23 -25.06 11.54
CA LEU A 89 27.67 -24.93 11.39
C LEU A 89 27.98 -23.62 10.68
N ASP A 90 28.82 -22.79 11.28
CA ASP A 90 29.14 -21.47 10.74
C ASP A 90 30.18 -21.55 9.60
N THR A 91 29.71 -21.95 8.42
CA THR A 91 30.48 -22.01 7.18
C THR A 91 30.07 -20.87 6.24
N GLU A 92 30.94 -20.48 5.31
CA GLU A 92 30.64 -19.46 4.31
C GLU A 92 29.39 -19.82 3.48
N GLU A 93 29.28 -21.08 3.05
CA GLU A 93 28.11 -21.60 2.33
C GLU A 93 26.82 -21.44 3.12
N ASN A 94 26.83 -21.82 4.41
CA ASN A 94 25.65 -21.67 5.27
C ASN A 94 25.31 -20.20 5.50
N ARG A 95 26.29 -19.30 5.66
CA ARG A 95 26.05 -17.86 5.76
C ARG A 95 25.38 -17.32 4.50
N LEU A 96 25.87 -17.68 3.31
CA LEU A 96 25.30 -17.25 2.02
C LEU A 96 23.87 -17.79 1.82
N GLN A 97 23.64 -19.07 2.13
CA GLN A 97 22.31 -19.67 2.04
C GLN A 97 21.33 -18.98 2.99
N ARG A 98 21.75 -18.71 4.22
CA ARG A 98 20.93 -18.01 5.23
C ARG A 98 20.64 -16.58 4.81
N GLN A 99 21.61 -15.83 4.30
CA GLN A 99 21.39 -14.49 3.74
C GLN A 99 20.39 -14.52 2.58
N LYS A 100 20.46 -15.53 1.71
CA LYS A 100 19.49 -15.73 0.63
C LYS A 100 18.07 -15.94 1.17
N ILE A 101 17.91 -16.79 2.19
CA ILE A 101 16.62 -17.04 2.85
C ILE A 101 16.07 -15.75 3.48
N LEU A 102 16.91 -15.00 4.21
CA LEU A 102 16.52 -13.72 4.80
C LEU A 102 16.01 -12.75 3.73
N LYS A 103 16.79 -12.53 2.67
CA LYS A 103 16.43 -11.62 1.57
C LYS A 103 15.15 -12.07 0.84
N GLN A 104 14.97 -13.37 0.61
CA GLN A 104 13.76 -13.90 -0.02
C GLN A 104 12.52 -13.65 0.83
N GLY A 105 12.63 -13.82 2.14
CA GLY A 105 11.57 -13.60 3.12
C GLY A 105 11.32 -12.14 3.52
N LEU A 106 12.12 -11.19 3.00
CA LEU A 106 12.10 -9.76 3.34
C LEU A 106 12.59 -9.47 4.78
N PHE A 107 13.62 -10.20 5.21
CA PHE A 107 14.32 -10.03 6.49
C PHE A 107 15.78 -9.65 6.24
N LYS A 108 16.41 -9.10 7.28
CA LYS A 108 17.84 -8.83 7.33
C LYS A 108 18.44 -9.29 8.64
N LEU A 109 19.76 -9.46 8.62
CA LEU A 109 20.55 -9.64 9.83
C LEU A 109 21.19 -8.30 10.17
N THR A 110 20.83 -7.75 11.32
CA THR A 110 21.45 -6.54 11.86
C THR A 110 22.16 -6.92 13.15
N ASP A 111 23.47 -6.76 13.16
CA ASP A 111 24.35 -7.31 14.20
C ASP A 111 24.13 -8.83 14.36
N ASN A 112 23.53 -9.26 15.47
CA ASN A 112 23.19 -10.66 15.75
C ASN A 112 21.66 -10.89 15.83
N THR A 113 20.87 -9.95 15.31
CA THR A 113 19.41 -9.99 15.37
C THR A 113 18.84 -10.13 13.97
N ILE A 114 17.99 -11.15 13.77
CA ILE A 114 17.17 -11.23 12.57
C ILE A 114 15.96 -10.32 12.77
N GLU A 115 15.78 -9.36 11.87
CA GLU A 115 14.69 -8.40 11.92
C GLU A 115 14.02 -8.28 10.55
N VAL A 116 12.76 -7.86 10.53
CA VAL A 116 12.05 -7.52 9.30
C VAL A 116 12.78 -6.39 8.60
N ASP A 117 13.09 -6.56 7.32
CA ASP A 117 13.69 -5.49 6.54
C ASP A 117 12.60 -4.56 6.01
N LYS A 118 12.29 -3.53 6.78
CA LYS A 118 11.20 -2.58 6.49
C LYS A 118 11.30 -1.99 5.09
N SER A 119 12.51 -1.68 4.63
CA SER A 119 12.74 -1.15 3.29
C SER A 119 12.39 -2.19 2.22
N ALA A 120 12.83 -3.44 2.37
CA ALA A 120 12.51 -4.52 1.43
C ALA A 120 11.00 -4.86 1.41
N VAL A 121 10.32 -4.77 2.56
CA VAL A 121 8.87 -4.94 2.65
C VAL A 121 8.15 -3.82 1.88
N ILE A 122 8.54 -2.57 2.09
CA ILE A 122 7.96 -1.42 1.39
C ILE A 122 8.22 -1.54 -0.12
N ASP A 123 9.46 -1.77 -0.54
CA ASP A 123 9.85 -1.89 -1.94
C ASP A 123 9.05 -3.00 -2.65
N TYR A 124 8.78 -4.12 -1.96
CA TYR A 124 8.07 -5.25 -2.55
C TYR A 124 6.55 -5.06 -2.66
N TYR A 125 5.90 -4.48 -1.64
CA TYR A 125 4.43 -4.42 -1.58
C TYR A 125 3.83 -3.11 -2.11
N SER A 126 4.57 -2.01 -2.08
CA SER A 126 3.93 -0.69 -2.11
C SER A 126 3.33 -0.34 -3.47
N GLU A 127 3.92 -0.77 -4.59
CA GLU A 127 3.34 -0.56 -5.94
C GLU A 127 1.92 -1.13 -6.06
N LYS A 128 1.72 -2.36 -5.57
CA LYS A 128 0.42 -3.04 -5.73
C LYS A 128 -0.60 -2.63 -4.69
N PHE A 129 -0.19 -2.36 -3.45
CA PHE A 129 -1.11 -2.22 -2.32
C PHE A 129 -1.16 -0.82 -1.71
N CYS A 130 -0.15 0.02 -1.93
CA CYS A 130 -0.07 1.33 -1.30
C CYS A 130 -0.24 2.49 -2.29
N GLU A 131 0.24 2.34 -3.53
CA GLU A 131 0.06 3.36 -4.57
C GLU A 131 -1.42 3.64 -4.89
N PRO A 132 -2.33 2.63 -4.99
CA PRO A 132 -3.75 2.92 -5.20
C PRO A 132 -4.35 3.78 -4.09
N ILE A 133 -3.91 3.57 -2.84
CA ILE A 133 -4.35 4.37 -1.69
C ILE A 133 -3.81 5.79 -1.79
N ALA A 134 -2.54 5.95 -2.16
CA ALA A 134 -1.95 7.27 -2.39
C ALA A 134 -2.70 8.06 -3.48
N GLY A 135 -3.10 7.40 -4.57
CA GLY A 135 -3.95 7.98 -5.61
C GLY A 135 -5.29 8.47 -5.07
N LEU A 136 -6.01 7.64 -4.29
CA LEU A 136 -7.27 8.02 -3.66
C LEU A 136 -7.12 9.20 -2.69
N ILE A 137 -6.01 9.28 -1.96
CA ILE A 137 -5.69 10.40 -1.08
C ILE A 137 -5.54 11.70 -1.87
N VAL A 138 -4.79 11.66 -2.98
CA VAL A 138 -4.57 12.85 -3.83
C VAL A 138 -5.88 13.28 -4.47
N ASP A 139 -6.66 12.34 -5.02
CA ASP A 139 -7.95 12.64 -5.65
C ASP A 139 -8.94 13.26 -4.66
N ALA A 140 -9.05 12.70 -3.45
CA ALA A 140 -9.91 13.24 -2.40
C ALA A 140 -9.48 14.65 -1.99
N LEU A 141 -8.19 14.88 -1.73
CA LEU A 141 -7.68 16.20 -1.35
C LEU A 141 -7.84 17.24 -2.47
N ALA A 142 -7.69 16.83 -3.72
CA ALA A 142 -7.87 17.69 -4.88
C ALA A 142 -9.34 18.13 -5.04
N GLU A 143 -10.31 17.24 -4.74
CA GLU A 143 -11.75 17.52 -4.86
C GLU A 143 -12.16 18.77 -4.07
N TYR A 144 -11.59 18.98 -2.88
CA TYR A 144 -11.87 20.15 -2.04
C TYR A 144 -10.69 21.14 -1.94
N GLY A 145 -9.74 21.08 -2.89
CA GLY A 145 -8.69 22.09 -3.07
C GLY A 145 -7.69 22.17 -1.91
N LYS A 146 -7.37 21.03 -1.31
CA LYS A 146 -6.44 20.90 -0.17
C LYS A 146 -5.25 19.98 -0.46
N ASP A 147 -4.94 19.73 -1.72
CA ASP A 147 -3.81 18.90 -2.11
C ASP A 147 -2.46 19.58 -1.84
N THR A 148 -1.99 19.48 -0.60
CA THR A 148 -0.70 20.00 -0.14
C THR A 148 0.12 18.88 0.49
N ARG A 149 1.44 19.03 0.57
CA ARG A 149 2.32 18.08 1.25
C ARG A 149 1.83 17.73 2.65
N ARG A 150 1.46 18.76 3.42
CA ARG A 150 0.96 18.61 4.79
C ARG A 150 -0.33 17.80 4.83
N SER A 151 -1.27 18.10 3.94
CA SER A 151 -2.57 17.44 3.88
C SER A 151 -2.48 16.00 3.37
N ARG A 152 -1.59 15.70 2.43
CA ARG A 152 -1.28 14.32 2.01
C ARG A 152 -0.78 13.47 3.18
N ILE A 153 0.17 14.00 3.95
CA ILE A 153 0.70 13.32 5.15
C ILE A 153 -0.42 13.08 6.17
N GLU A 154 -1.21 14.12 6.51
CA GLU A 154 -2.30 13.99 7.48
C GLU A 154 -3.39 13.02 7.03
N MET A 155 -3.80 13.08 5.76
CA MET A 155 -4.81 12.17 5.21
C MET A 155 -4.32 10.71 5.28
N ALA A 156 -3.06 10.45 4.91
CA ALA A 156 -2.45 9.14 5.05
C ALA A 156 -2.36 8.69 6.51
N MET A 157 -2.02 9.61 7.43
CA MET A 157 -2.06 9.32 8.87
C MET A 157 -3.47 8.96 9.32
N ARG A 158 -4.50 9.69 8.91
CA ARG A 158 -5.91 9.41 9.25
C ARG A 158 -6.35 8.04 8.75
N PHE A 159 -6.07 7.74 7.48
CA PHE A 159 -6.37 6.45 6.87
C PHE A 159 -5.79 5.30 7.72
N VAL A 160 -4.52 5.40 8.14
CA VAL A 160 -3.87 4.31 8.90
C VAL A 160 -4.26 4.30 10.38
N GLN A 161 -4.43 5.46 11.02
CA GLN A 161 -4.79 5.57 12.44
C GLN A 161 -6.14 4.96 12.76
N ASP A 162 -7.09 5.11 11.83
CA ASP A 162 -8.46 4.62 11.97
C ASP A 162 -8.59 3.11 11.68
N ILE A 163 -7.56 2.46 11.12
CA ILE A 163 -7.47 1.00 11.09
C ILE A 163 -7.31 0.52 12.54
N PRO A 164 -8.11 -0.45 13.02
CA PRO A 164 -8.05 -0.92 14.40
C PRO A 164 -6.66 -1.43 14.85
N TYR A 165 -6.30 -1.20 16.11
CA TYR A 165 -5.03 -1.71 16.67
C TYR A 165 -5.18 -3.16 17.12
N GLY A 166 -4.31 -4.05 16.63
CA GLY A 166 -4.34 -5.46 16.98
C GLY A 166 -3.00 -6.15 16.76
N ALA A 167 -2.58 -6.96 17.72
CA ALA A 167 -1.39 -7.80 17.55
C ALA A 167 -1.66 -8.86 16.47
N PRO A 168 -0.78 -9.01 15.46
CA PRO A 168 -0.94 -10.02 14.42
C PRO A 168 -1.08 -11.42 15.01
N GLN A 169 -2.07 -12.17 14.54
CA GLN A 169 -2.21 -13.59 14.85
C GLN A 169 -1.73 -14.42 13.67
N PHE A 170 -0.69 -15.23 13.91
CA PHE A 170 -0.11 -16.08 12.88
C PHE A 170 -0.43 -17.54 13.20
N SER A 171 -1.15 -18.20 12.30
CA SER A 171 -1.45 -19.63 12.36
C SER A 171 -0.35 -20.50 11.73
N ASP A 172 0.54 -19.89 10.95
CA ASP A 172 1.66 -20.56 10.29
C ASP A 172 2.73 -20.96 11.32
N LYS A 173 2.96 -22.26 11.44
CA LYS A 173 3.95 -22.83 12.37
C LYS A 173 5.31 -23.08 11.72
N GLU A 174 5.40 -22.98 10.39
CA GLU A 174 6.59 -23.29 9.61
C GLU A 174 7.38 -22.02 9.25
N ARG A 175 6.69 -20.87 9.16
CA ARG A 175 7.28 -19.56 8.93
C ARG A 175 7.26 -18.68 10.17
N HIS A 176 8.36 -17.98 10.38
CA HIS A 176 8.47 -16.87 11.30
C HIS A 176 8.20 -15.56 10.56
N LEU A 177 7.21 -14.79 11.05
CA LEU A 177 6.72 -13.57 10.41
C LEU A 177 7.19 -12.28 11.11
N GLY A 178 8.12 -12.38 12.06
CA GLY A 178 8.72 -11.21 12.69
C GLY A 178 7.79 -10.40 13.59
N GLY A 179 6.58 -10.89 13.88
CA GLY A 179 5.59 -10.15 14.66
C GLY A 179 4.83 -9.08 13.87
N VAL A 180 4.93 -9.05 12.53
CA VAL A 180 4.43 -7.94 11.71
C VAL A 180 3.55 -8.44 10.57
N SER A 181 2.47 -7.74 10.28
CA SER A 181 1.62 -7.95 9.10
C SER A 181 2.09 -7.03 7.96
N PRO A 182 2.42 -7.56 6.76
CA PRO A 182 2.75 -6.72 5.62
C PRO A 182 1.52 -5.93 5.13
N PRO A 183 1.69 -4.83 4.35
CA PRO A 183 0.60 -3.95 3.92
C PRO A 183 -0.69 -4.64 3.42
N PRO A 184 -0.64 -5.61 2.47
CA PRO A 184 -1.85 -6.31 2.03
C PRO A 184 -2.58 -7.05 3.17
N LYS A 185 -1.85 -7.63 4.12
CA LYS A 185 -2.43 -8.34 5.27
C LYS A 185 -3.18 -7.38 6.18
N VAL A 186 -2.61 -6.20 6.45
CA VAL A 186 -3.26 -5.15 7.26
C VAL A 186 -4.57 -4.70 6.62
N LEU A 187 -4.59 -4.54 5.28
CA LEU A 187 -5.77 -4.11 4.53
C LEU A 187 -6.86 -5.20 4.48
N ILE A 188 -6.49 -6.47 4.31
CA ILE A 188 -7.46 -7.58 4.25
C ILE A 188 -8.02 -7.90 5.64
N ASP A 189 -7.17 -7.89 6.66
CA ASP A 189 -7.58 -8.22 8.03
C ASP A 189 -8.27 -7.02 8.72
N MET A 190 -8.06 -5.81 8.22
CA MET A 190 -8.51 -4.54 8.81
C MET A 190 -8.11 -4.39 10.29
N TYR A 191 -6.90 -4.82 10.63
CA TYR A 191 -6.24 -4.47 11.88
C TYR A 191 -4.71 -4.57 11.72
N GLY A 192 -3.98 -3.91 12.61
CA GLY A 192 -2.52 -4.03 12.69
C GLY A 192 -1.95 -3.40 13.95
N ASP A 193 -0.75 -3.84 14.34
CA ASP A 193 0.01 -3.24 15.44
C ASP A 193 0.83 -2.05 14.95
N CYS A 194 1.67 -1.48 15.83
CA CYS A 194 2.46 -0.30 15.53
C CYS A 194 3.43 -0.52 14.35
N ASP A 195 4.08 -1.68 14.28
CA ASP A 195 5.01 -2.03 13.21
C ASP A 195 4.29 -2.15 11.87
N SER A 196 3.20 -2.92 11.83
CA SER A 196 2.41 -3.18 10.62
C SER A 196 1.81 -1.91 10.04
N LYS A 197 1.30 -1.03 10.91
CA LYS A 197 0.75 0.27 10.52
C LYS A 197 1.82 1.26 10.06
N ALA A 198 2.99 1.25 10.69
CA ALA A 198 4.12 2.07 10.25
C ALA A 198 4.59 1.67 8.84
N LEU A 199 4.58 0.37 8.52
CA LEU A 199 4.90 -0.13 7.17
C LEU A 199 3.85 0.28 6.13
N LEU A 200 2.56 0.11 6.44
CA LEU A 200 1.48 0.54 5.54
C LEU A 200 1.56 2.06 5.28
N PHE A 201 1.73 2.85 6.34
CA PHE A 201 1.86 4.30 6.23
C PHE A 201 3.07 4.69 5.37
N ALA A 202 4.26 4.17 5.68
CA ALA A 202 5.46 4.48 4.89
C ALA A 202 5.32 4.04 3.43
N GLY A 203 4.71 2.88 3.16
CA GLY A 203 4.45 2.41 1.80
C GLY A 203 3.47 3.29 1.01
N ILE A 204 2.52 3.95 1.67
CA ILE A 204 1.67 4.96 1.04
C ILE A 204 2.48 6.25 0.80
N MET A 205 3.26 6.67 1.81
CA MET A 205 3.96 7.95 1.80
C MET A 205 5.01 8.08 0.71
N ILE A 206 5.65 6.98 0.28
CA ILE A 206 6.67 7.03 -0.80
C ILE A 206 6.10 7.48 -2.16
N TYR A 207 4.78 7.44 -2.34
CA TYR A 207 4.09 7.98 -3.51
C TYR A 207 3.58 9.41 -3.31
N LEU A 208 3.57 9.91 -2.07
CA LEU A 208 3.02 11.21 -1.71
C LEU A 208 4.10 12.27 -1.49
N ILE A 209 5.31 11.86 -1.06
CA ILE A 209 6.48 12.71 -0.79
C ILE A 209 7.78 11.96 -1.15
N ASP A 210 8.92 12.67 -1.09
CA ASP A 210 10.24 12.07 -1.27
C ASP A 210 10.50 10.98 -0.22
N SER A 211 10.98 9.81 -0.65
CA SER A 211 11.27 8.69 0.25
C SER A 211 12.36 9.01 1.28
N GLU A 212 13.31 9.89 0.94
CA GLU A 212 14.36 10.39 1.84
C GLU A 212 13.82 11.26 2.99
N ASP A 213 12.59 11.75 2.86
CA ASP A 213 11.92 12.50 3.90
C ASP A 213 11.29 11.60 4.97
N ILE A 214 11.36 10.27 4.81
CA ILE A 214 10.73 9.28 5.69
C ILE A 214 11.81 8.54 6.47
N ILE A 215 11.67 8.50 7.80
CA ILE A 215 12.50 7.65 8.67
C ILE A 215 11.64 6.83 9.62
N PHE A 216 12.13 5.65 9.97
CA PHE A 216 11.59 4.85 11.07
C PHE A 216 12.30 5.20 12.38
N LEU A 217 11.50 5.28 13.44
CA LEU A 217 11.95 5.48 14.80
C LEU A 217 11.65 4.22 15.60
N ASN A 218 12.67 3.37 15.78
CA ASN A 218 12.53 2.11 16.49
C ASN A 218 12.76 2.31 17.99
N GLN A 219 11.82 1.84 18.82
CA GLN A 219 11.94 1.79 20.28
C GLN A 219 11.67 0.38 20.80
N THR A 220 12.06 0.14 22.05
CA THR A 220 11.67 -1.07 22.76
C THR A 220 10.15 -1.17 22.81
N LYS A 221 9.57 -2.14 22.09
CA LYS A 221 8.12 -2.43 22.00
C LYS A 221 7.26 -1.39 21.26
N HIS A 222 7.86 -0.46 20.51
CA HIS A 222 7.10 0.49 19.72
C HIS A 222 7.88 0.95 18.48
N VAL A 223 7.21 1.04 17.35
CA VAL A 223 7.77 1.61 16.13
C VAL A 223 6.80 2.66 15.60
N LEU A 224 7.37 3.79 15.19
CA LEU A 224 6.62 4.86 14.56
C LEU A 224 7.46 5.50 13.46
N THR A 225 6.83 6.31 12.63
CA THR A 225 7.50 7.01 11.53
C THR A 225 7.73 8.48 11.89
N ALA A 226 8.72 9.10 11.25
CA ALA A 226 8.87 10.54 11.29
C ALA A 226 9.14 11.08 9.90
N ILE A 227 8.56 12.25 9.63
CA ILE A 227 8.57 12.89 8.31
C ILE A 227 9.33 14.20 8.40
N LYS A 228 10.24 14.43 7.46
CA LYS A 228 10.98 15.68 7.37
C LYS A 228 10.03 16.86 7.28
N GLY A 229 10.30 17.89 8.07
CA GLY A 229 9.50 19.10 8.11
C GLY A 229 9.96 20.07 9.17
N GLU A 230 9.54 21.32 9.03
CA GLU A 230 9.82 22.34 10.04
C GLU A 230 8.80 22.27 11.18
N PRO A 231 9.23 22.16 12.45
CA PRO A 231 8.34 22.12 13.59
C PRO A 231 7.76 23.51 13.89
N GLU A 232 6.47 23.52 14.16
CA GLU A 232 5.76 24.66 14.74
C GLU A 232 5.82 24.58 16.27
N LYS A 233 5.37 25.64 16.94
CA LYS A 233 5.32 25.69 18.40
C LYS A 233 4.46 24.56 18.94
N GLY A 234 5.07 23.68 19.74
CA GLY A 234 4.40 22.52 20.34
C GLY A 234 4.59 21.22 19.56
N HIS A 235 5.15 21.24 18.34
CA HIS A 235 5.49 20.03 17.62
C HIS A 235 6.64 19.27 18.30
N THR A 236 6.48 17.96 18.35
CA THR A 236 7.48 16.97 18.74
C THR A 236 8.22 16.53 17.47
N TYR A 237 9.54 16.56 17.55
CA TYR A 237 10.41 16.22 16.43
C TYR A 237 11.71 15.59 16.92
N VAL A 238 12.36 14.85 16.05
CA VAL A 238 13.73 14.34 16.24
C VAL A 238 14.68 15.00 15.25
N ARG A 239 15.97 14.96 15.55
CA ARG A 239 17.03 15.42 14.63
C ARG A 239 17.85 14.24 14.15
N HIS A 240 18.03 14.14 12.83
CA HIS A 240 18.92 13.19 12.21
C HIS A 240 19.79 13.93 11.20
N LYS A 241 21.12 13.85 11.35
CA LYS A 241 22.09 14.55 10.47
C LYS A 241 21.79 16.05 10.30
N GLY A 242 21.38 16.71 11.38
CA GLY A 242 21.00 18.15 11.38
C GLY A 242 19.60 18.46 10.84
N ILE A 243 18.94 17.51 10.18
CA ILE A 243 17.59 17.64 9.61
C ILE A 243 16.55 17.31 10.69
N LYS A 244 15.44 18.07 10.71
CA LYS A 244 14.33 17.85 11.64
C LYS A 244 13.26 16.97 11.00
N TYR A 245 12.77 16.00 11.77
CA TYR A 245 11.70 15.08 11.38
C TYR A 245 10.59 15.13 12.43
N LEU A 246 9.39 15.48 11.99
CA LEU A 246 8.17 15.53 12.80
C LEU A 246 7.65 14.12 13.03
N ILE A 247 7.19 13.84 14.24
CA ILE A 247 6.61 12.54 14.61
C ILE A 247 5.31 12.30 13.83
N ALA A 248 5.23 11.17 13.13
CA ALA A 248 4.03 10.68 12.46
C ALA A 248 3.60 9.37 13.13
N GLU A 249 2.85 9.52 14.22
CA GLU A 249 2.32 8.40 15.00
C GLU A 249 1.06 7.85 14.34
N THR A 250 1.12 6.61 13.86
CA THR A 250 0.00 5.94 13.20
C THR A 250 -0.58 4.79 14.01
N ALA A 251 0.01 4.46 15.17
CA ALA A 251 -0.59 3.53 16.13
C ALA A 251 -1.78 4.23 16.83
N GLY A 252 -2.93 4.23 16.13
CA GLY A 252 -4.22 4.68 16.62
C GLY A 252 -4.80 3.80 17.74
N PRO A 253 -6.03 4.08 18.23
CA PRO A 253 -7.08 4.87 17.56
C PRO A 253 -7.01 6.39 17.82
N GLY A 254 -6.01 6.86 18.58
CA GLY A 254 -5.84 8.29 18.84
C GLY A 254 -5.49 9.07 17.57
N LYS A 255 -6.37 9.97 17.17
CA LYS A 255 -6.22 10.84 16.00
C LYS A 255 -5.17 11.94 16.18
N ARG A 256 -3.90 11.56 16.28
CA ARG A 256 -2.77 12.49 16.40
C ARG A 256 -2.49 13.21 15.09
N MET A 257 -2.18 14.49 15.18
CA MET A 257 -1.63 15.25 14.05
C MET A 257 -0.13 14.95 13.90
N LEU A 258 0.44 15.19 12.72
CA LEU A 258 1.90 15.22 12.52
C LEU A 258 2.54 16.21 13.50
N GLY A 259 3.61 15.77 14.15
CA GLY A 259 4.27 16.52 15.20
C GLY A 259 3.60 16.38 16.57
N GLU A 260 2.48 15.67 16.69
CA GLU A 260 1.85 15.41 17.98
C GLU A 260 2.36 14.09 18.57
N LYS A 261 2.85 14.13 19.82
CA LYS A 261 3.35 12.93 20.49
C LYS A 261 2.21 12.01 20.94
N GLY A 262 2.37 10.71 20.68
CA GLY A 262 1.54 9.67 21.27
C GLY A 262 1.88 9.43 22.75
N LYS A 263 1.05 8.61 23.41
CA LYS A 263 1.26 8.18 24.81
C LYS A 263 2.57 7.40 25.00
N TYR A 264 2.99 6.68 23.96
CA TYR A 264 4.15 5.79 23.98
C TYR A 264 5.44 6.45 23.48
N TYR A 265 5.42 7.75 23.20
CA TYR A 265 6.61 8.48 22.79
C TYR A 265 7.66 8.51 23.92
N SER A 266 8.83 7.94 23.66
CA SER A 266 10.06 8.15 24.44
C SER A 266 11.06 8.97 23.63
N SER A 267 12.02 9.67 24.24
CA SER A 267 13.05 10.45 23.51
C SER A 267 14.20 9.61 22.94
N ILE A 268 14.24 8.30 23.24
CA ILE A 268 15.35 7.41 22.86
C ILE A 268 14.88 6.51 21.72
N PHE A 269 15.49 6.66 20.55
CA PHE A 269 15.14 5.90 19.33
C PHE A 269 16.40 5.39 18.61
N LYS A 270 16.29 4.21 17.99
CA LYS A 270 17.17 3.80 16.89
C LYS A 270 16.55 4.27 15.58
N ILE A 271 17.20 5.24 14.95
CA ILE A 271 16.77 5.78 13.66
C ILE A 271 17.16 4.80 12.55
N GLU A 272 16.19 4.45 11.71
CA GLU A 272 16.37 3.62 10.53
C GLU A 272 15.87 4.39 9.29
N PRO A 273 16.77 4.90 8.44
CA PRO A 273 16.40 5.53 7.18
C PRO A 273 15.71 4.54 6.24
N LEU A 274 14.77 5.03 5.43
CA LEU A 274 14.17 4.26 4.35
C LEU A 274 15.12 4.19 3.15
N ASN A 275 15.36 3.00 2.63
CA ASN A 275 16.22 2.79 1.46
C ASN A 275 15.52 1.89 0.43
N ILE A 276 14.84 2.50 -0.53
CA ILE A 276 14.02 1.81 -1.53
C ILE A 276 14.46 2.17 -2.94
N SER A 277 13.97 1.42 -3.91
CA SER A 277 14.08 1.79 -5.32
C SER A 277 13.39 3.14 -5.57
N LEU A 278 13.86 3.88 -6.57
CA LEU A 278 13.21 5.14 -6.96
C LEU A 278 11.75 4.90 -7.38
N VAL A 279 10.86 5.74 -6.87
CA VAL A 279 9.42 5.70 -7.14
C VAL A 279 8.98 7.05 -7.68
N ASP A 280 8.07 7.02 -8.66
CA ASP A 280 7.44 8.24 -9.18
C ASP A 280 6.46 8.80 -8.16
N ILE A 281 6.81 9.93 -7.55
CA ILE A 281 5.92 10.65 -6.64
C ILE A 281 4.75 11.23 -7.44
N ILE A 282 3.53 11.06 -6.94
CA ILE A 282 2.35 11.67 -7.55
C ILE A 282 2.53 13.19 -7.47
N PRO A 283 2.49 13.94 -8.57
CA PRO A 283 2.74 15.38 -8.54
C PRO A 283 1.68 16.12 -7.73
N TYR A 284 2.05 17.25 -7.12
CA TYR A 284 1.10 18.16 -6.47
C TYR A 284 0.19 18.80 -7.52
N GLY A 285 -1.10 18.91 -7.21
CA GLY A 285 -2.02 19.66 -8.04
C GLY A 285 -1.71 21.16 -8.01
N ASP A 286 -1.06 21.68 -9.05
CA ASP A 286 -1.32 23.07 -9.45
C ASP A 286 -2.82 23.19 -9.76
N ASN A 287 -3.45 24.32 -9.44
CA ASN A 287 -4.84 24.66 -9.80
C ASN A 287 -5.09 24.72 -11.33
N SER A 288 -4.28 24.06 -12.14
CA SER A 288 -4.43 23.88 -13.58
C SER A 288 -4.12 22.44 -13.99
N ASN A 289 -5.19 21.65 -14.19
CA ASN A 289 -5.27 20.63 -15.24
C ASN A 289 -4.27 19.44 -15.22
N ALA A 290 -3.88 18.91 -14.07
CA ALA A 290 -3.12 17.66 -14.00
C ALA A 290 -3.86 16.59 -13.18
N HIS A 291 -4.82 15.89 -13.79
CA HIS A 291 -5.36 14.65 -13.23
C HIS A 291 -4.43 13.49 -13.61
N PHE A 292 -3.48 13.19 -12.73
CA PHE A 292 -2.67 11.98 -12.78
C PHE A 292 -3.35 10.88 -11.97
N THR A 293 -3.95 9.90 -12.63
CA THR A 293 -4.23 8.59 -12.03
C THR A 293 -3.81 7.53 -13.05
N LYS A 294 -2.66 6.91 -12.80
CA LYS A 294 -2.08 5.81 -13.59
C LYS A 294 -2.36 4.54 -12.80
N GLN A 295 -3.53 3.92 -13.00
CA GLN A 295 -3.79 2.58 -12.46
C GLN A 295 -3.07 1.55 -13.36
N TYR A 296 -2.36 0.60 -12.75
CA TYR A 296 -1.34 -0.20 -13.41
C TYR A 296 -1.86 -1.10 -14.51
N PHE A 297 -1.11 -1.04 -15.59
CA PHE A 297 -1.28 -1.64 -16.89
C PHE A 297 -0.73 -3.08 -16.89
N SER A 298 -1.57 -4.05 -17.25
CA SER A 298 -1.10 -5.23 -17.96
C SER A 298 -1.17 -4.88 -19.45
N GLU A 299 -0.04 -4.85 -20.16
CA GLU A 299 -0.04 -4.74 -21.64
C GLU A 299 -0.77 -5.93 -22.30
N LYS A 300 -1.00 -7.00 -21.55
CA LYS A 300 -1.75 -8.16 -22.01
C LYS A 300 -3.21 -8.01 -21.60
N VAL A 301 -4.05 -7.78 -22.60
CA VAL A 301 -5.50 -7.96 -22.50
C VAL A 301 -5.79 -9.43 -22.74
N ASP A 302 -6.61 -10.05 -21.88
CA ASP A 302 -7.04 -11.43 -22.11
C ASP A 302 -7.70 -11.57 -23.48
N LEU A 303 -7.49 -12.71 -24.15
CA LEU A 303 -8.00 -12.96 -25.50
C LEU A 303 -9.54 -12.85 -25.60
N ASN A 304 -10.22 -12.98 -24.46
CA ASN A 304 -11.68 -12.90 -24.33
C ASN A 304 -12.14 -11.58 -23.69
N SER A 305 -11.24 -10.63 -23.43
CA SER A 305 -11.54 -9.34 -22.80
C SER A 305 -11.32 -8.17 -23.75
N ILE A 306 -11.99 -7.04 -23.52
CA ILE A 306 -11.59 -5.75 -24.09
C ILE A 306 -11.17 -4.81 -22.97
N LEU A 307 -10.13 -4.02 -23.22
CA LEU A 307 -9.70 -2.95 -22.32
C LEU A 307 -10.18 -1.60 -22.88
N ILE A 308 -11.03 -0.89 -22.15
CA ILE A 308 -11.53 0.43 -22.54
C ILE A 308 -10.96 1.47 -21.61
N LYS A 309 -10.26 2.46 -22.16
CA LYS A 309 -9.69 3.58 -21.41
C LYS A 309 -10.41 4.88 -21.74
N ASN A 310 -10.91 5.58 -20.74
CA ASN A 310 -11.41 6.95 -20.87
C ASN A 310 -10.24 7.93 -20.68
N VAL A 311 -9.69 8.49 -21.74
CA VAL A 311 -8.61 9.49 -21.66
C VAL A 311 -9.13 10.93 -21.64
N SER A 312 -10.44 11.11 -21.46
CA SER A 312 -11.08 12.42 -21.45
C SER A 312 -11.30 12.96 -20.04
N LYS A 313 -11.58 14.27 -19.96
CA LYS A 313 -12.01 14.96 -18.73
C LYS A 313 -13.49 14.74 -18.36
N ARG A 314 -14.21 13.88 -19.07
CA ARG A 314 -15.66 13.63 -18.87
C ARG A 314 -15.92 12.16 -18.60
N SER A 315 -16.95 11.84 -17.82
CA SER A 315 -17.34 10.45 -17.62
C SER A 315 -17.80 9.83 -18.95
N LEU A 316 -17.24 8.68 -19.26
CA LEU A 316 -17.52 7.86 -20.42
C LEU A 316 -18.71 6.94 -20.09
N ARG A 317 -19.90 7.32 -20.55
CA ARG A 317 -21.09 6.45 -20.47
C ARG A 317 -21.24 5.70 -21.79
N PHE A 318 -21.20 4.38 -21.74
CA PHE A 318 -21.27 3.54 -22.93
C PHE A 318 -22.06 2.26 -22.66
N GLN A 319 -22.37 1.56 -23.74
CA GLN A 319 -23.06 0.29 -23.69
C GLN A 319 -22.30 -0.76 -24.51
N LEU A 320 -22.26 -1.99 -24.03
CA LEU A 320 -21.65 -3.12 -24.73
C LEU A 320 -22.71 -4.16 -25.11
N SER A 321 -22.50 -4.84 -26.24
CA SER A 321 -23.35 -5.90 -26.75
C SER A 321 -22.54 -6.88 -27.60
N THR A 322 -22.81 -8.19 -27.49
CA THR A 322 -22.21 -9.23 -28.34
C THR A 322 -23.03 -9.50 -29.60
N ASP A 323 -24.28 -9.01 -29.68
CA ASP A 323 -25.24 -9.33 -30.74
C ASP A 323 -25.88 -8.08 -31.39
N ASN A 324 -25.43 -6.88 -30.98
CA ASN A 324 -25.96 -5.58 -31.40
C ASN A 324 -27.46 -5.37 -31.08
N LYS A 325 -28.04 -6.20 -30.20
CA LYS A 325 -29.46 -6.18 -29.80
C LYS A 325 -29.61 -6.01 -28.30
N ASN A 326 -28.88 -6.79 -27.51
CA ASN A 326 -28.90 -6.80 -26.05
C ASN A 326 -27.74 -5.95 -25.51
N TRP A 327 -28.07 -4.84 -24.84
CA TRP A 327 -27.10 -3.82 -24.42
C TRP A 327 -26.99 -3.73 -22.90
N LYS A 328 -25.77 -3.81 -22.37
CA LYS A 328 -25.45 -3.55 -20.95
C LYS A 328 -24.84 -2.16 -20.78
N ASN A 329 -25.23 -1.45 -19.74
CA ASN A 329 -24.76 -0.09 -19.44
C ASN A 329 -23.48 -0.11 -18.62
N PHE A 330 -22.55 0.79 -18.95
CA PHE A 330 -21.31 1.00 -18.22
C PHE A 330 -20.98 2.49 -18.10
N ASN A 331 -20.21 2.82 -17.08
CA ASN A 331 -19.69 4.16 -16.85
C ASN A 331 -18.23 4.06 -16.43
N LEU A 332 -17.36 4.85 -17.06
CA LEU A 332 -15.98 5.04 -16.63
C LEU A 332 -15.75 6.51 -16.30
N ASN A 333 -15.20 6.76 -15.13
CA ASN A 333 -14.83 8.12 -14.73
C ASN A 333 -13.71 8.67 -15.62
N PRO A 334 -13.53 10.00 -15.69
CA PRO A 334 -12.40 10.63 -16.38
C PRO A 334 -11.08 9.95 -16.01
N ASN A 335 -10.25 9.60 -17.00
CA ASN A 335 -8.94 8.93 -16.82
C ASN A 335 -8.96 7.47 -16.31
N TYR A 336 -10.14 6.87 -16.13
CA TYR A 336 -10.25 5.47 -15.72
C TYR A 336 -10.25 4.53 -16.92
N TYR A 337 -9.96 3.25 -16.68
CA TYR A 337 -10.22 2.18 -17.63
C TYR A 337 -11.06 1.08 -17.00
N GLY A 338 -11.62 0.21 -17.83
CA GLY A 338 -12.28 -1.01 -17.41
C GLY A 338 -11.90 -2.15 -18.36
N GLU A 339 -11.66 -3.33 -17.79
CA GLU A 339 -11.57 -4.56 -18.55
C GLU A 339 -12.92 -5.28 -18.51
N TYR A 340 -13.38 -5.73 -19.68
CA TYR A 340 -14.68 -6.38 -19.84
C TYR A 340 -14.49 -7.72 -20.52
N THR A 341 -14.72 -8.79 -19.77
CA THR A 341 -14.55 -10.18 -20.24
C THR A 341 -15.85 -10.72 -20.83
N PHE A 342 -15.70 -11.57 -21.85
CA PHE A 342 -16.79 -12.24 -22.56
C PHE A 342 -16.55 -13.74 -22.62
N ASP A 343 -17.60 -14.52 -22.86
CA ASP A 343 -17.50 -15.99 -22.88
C ASP A 343 -16.58 -16.53 -23.99
N ARG A 344 -16.33 -15.74 -25.03
CA ARG A 344 -15.50 -16.11 -26.19
C ARG A 344 -14.89 -14.90 -26.87
N ASN A 345 -13.73 -15.12 -27.48
CA ASN A 345 -13.11 -14.16 -28.39
C ASN A 345 -14.07 -13.84 -29.54
N SER A 346 -14.51 -12.58 -29.63
CA SER A 346 -15.53 -12.16 -30.58
C SER A 346 -15.52 -10.65 -30.83
N LEU A 347 -16.23 -10.26 -31.89
CA LEU A 347 -16.55 -8.87 -32.14
C LEU A 347 -17.60 -8.37 -31.15
N ILE A 348 -17.28 -7.29 -30.45
CA ILE A 348 -18.15 -6.61 -29.50
C ILE A 348 -18.62 -5.28 -30.12
N PHE A 349 -19.90 -4.98 -29.93
CA PHE A 349 -20.48 -3.70 -30.29
C PHE A 349 -20.45 -2.80 -29.07
N LEU A 350 -19.80 -1.65 -29.20
CA LEU A 350 -19.78 -0.58 -28.21
C LEU A 350 -20.59 0.58 -28.73
N ARG A 351 -21.51 1.15 -27.95
CA ARG A 351 -22.20 2.37 -28.35
C ARG A 351 -22.24 3.44 -27.29
N MET A 352 -22.27 4.68 -27.75
CA MET A 352 -22.14 5.86 -26.91
C MET A 352 -23.07 6.96 -27.40
N ARG A 353 -23.58 7.78 -26.49
CA ARG A 353 -24.50 8.86 -26.84
C ARG A 353 -23.73 10.11 -27.26
N GLY A 354 -23.99 10.61 -28.46
CA GLY A 354 -23.46 11.88 -28.97
C GLY A 354 -24.37 13.08 -28.69
N LYS A 355 -23.97 14.27 -29.17
CA LYS A 355 -24.65 15.57 -28.96
C LYS A 355 -26.16 15.57 -29.27
N ASN A 356 -26.59 14.81 -30.27
CA ASN A 356 -27.99 14.79 -30.73
C ASN A 356 -28.80 13.64 -30.12
N MET A 357 -28.38 13.10 -28.97
CA MET A 357 -28.99 11.93 -28.33
C MET A 357 -28.93 10.64 -29.16
N LYS A 358 -28.33 10.67 -30.36
CA LYS A 358 -28.10 9.53 -31.23
C LYS A 358 -26.89 8.72 -30.75
N TYR A 359 -27.01 7.40 -30.86
CA TYR A 359 -25.90 6.50 -30.56
C TYR A 359 -24.92 6.42 -31.73
N GLN A 360 -23.63 6.53 -31.41
CA GLN A 360 -22.54 6.13 -32.29
C GLN A 360 -22.13 4.72 -31.90
N VAL A 361 -21.99 3.84 -32.90
CA VAL A 361 -21.63 2.42 -32.69
C VAL A 361 -20.21 2.20 -33.20
N TYR A 362 -19.40 1.58 -32.35
CA TYR A 362 -18.03 1.15 -32.59
C TYR A 362 -18.00 -0.37 -32.57
N LYS A 363 -17.14 -0.94 -33.40
CA LYS A 363 -16.85 -2.37 -33.43
C LYS A 363 -15.49 -2.56 -32.79
N VAL A 364 -15.44 -3.30 -31.69
CA VAL A 364 -14.22 -3.55 -30.91
C VAL A 364 -14.04 -5.06 -30.75
N GLU A 365 -12.82 -5.54 -30.92
CA GLU A 365 -12.44 -6.95 -30.79
C GLU A 365 -11.80 -7.22 -29.44
N THR A 366 -12.10 -8.38 -28.87
CA THR A 366 -11.44 -8.92 -27.67
C THR A 366 -9.94 -9.19 -27.90
N GLY A 367 -9.15 -9.20 -26.82
CA GLY A 367 -7.69 -9.20 -26.86
C GLY A 367 -7.06 -7.86 -27.22
N LYS A 368 -7.84 -6.76 -27.26
CA LYS A 368 -7.36 -5.42 -27.64
C LYS A 368 -7.72 -4.35 -26.62
N SER A 369 -6.97 -3.25 -26.68
CA SER A 369 -7.19 -2.02 -25.91
C SER A 369 -7.69 -0.89 -26.80
N TYR A 370 -8.61 -0.09 -26.28
CA TYR A 370 -9.23 1.05 -26.96
C TYR A 370 -9.18 2.27 -26.06
N ARG A 371 -8.73 3.40 -26.61
CA ARG A 371 -8.68 4.68 -25.90
C ARG A 371 -9.75 5.62 -26.41
N PHE A 372 -10.60 6.11 -25.52
CA PHE A 372 -11.70 7.02 -25.84
C PHE A 372 -11.42 8.41 -25.30
N ASN A 373 -11.38 9.38 -26.20
CA ASN A 373 -11.26 10.80 -25.88
C ASN A 373 -12.53 11.57 -26.29
N TRP A 374 -12.90 12.58 -25.50
CA TRP A 374 -14.00 13.47 -25.86
C TRP A 374 -13.46 14.64 -26.67
N ASN A 375 -13.83 14.68 -27.95
CA ASN A 375 -13.50 15.80 -28.81
C ASN A 375 -14.48 16.96 -28.55
N SER A 376 -14.03 17.99 -27.83
CA SER A 376 -14.83 19.16 -27.48
C SER A 376 -15.25 19.98 -28.72
N LYS A 377 -14.46 19.99 -29.80
CA LYS A 377 -14.80 20.70 -31.03
C LYS A 377 -15.97 20.05 -31.76
N TRP A 378 -15.97 18.72 -31.86
CA TRP A 378 -16.98 17.95 -32.62
C TRP A 378 -18.09 17.37 -31.75
N HIS A 379 -17.98 17.51 -30.42
CA HIS A 379 -18.92 16.97 -29.43
C HIS A 379 -19.22 15.48 -29.64
N ARG A 380 -18.17 14.70 -29.85
CA ARG A 380 -18.23 13.25 -30.04
C ARG A 380 -17.07 12.58 -29.32
N TRP A 381 -17.26 11.29 -29.06
CA TRP A 381 -16.17 10.42 -28.64
C TRP A 381 -15.35 10.01 -29.86
N GLU A 382 -14.05 9.91 -29.69
CA GLU A 382 -13.12 9.41 -30.71
C GLU A 382 -12.31 8.28 -30.07
N THR A 383 -12.05 7.24 -30.87
CA THR A 383 -11.25 6.09 -30.47
C THR A 383 -9.88 6.19 -31.11
N GLU A 384 -8.83 6.02 -30.31
CA GLU A 384 -7.43 5.86 -30.75
C GLU A 384 -7.00 4.39 -30.67
#